data_AF-A0A0F0KHT9-F1
#
_entry.id   AF-A0A0F0KHT9-F1
#
_cell.length_a   1.000
_cell.length_b   1.000
_cell.length_c   1.000
_cell.angle_alpha   90.00
_cell.angle_beta   90.00
_cell.angle_gamma   90.00
#
_symmetry.space_group_name_H-M   'P 1'
#
loop_
_entity.id
_entity.type
_entity.pdbx_description
1 polymer ?
#
loop_
_entity_poly.entity_id
_entity_poly.type
_entity_poly.pdbx_seq_one_letter_code
_entity_poly.pdbx_strand_id
1 'polypeptide(L)' 'MDAWLEPVKLDRVGREDRIALLDGSSVAVASTIEQYVVDRKVNNSRTVERAAPTVIAPVR' A
#
# COMPACT_ATOMS: atom_id res chain seq x y z
N MET A 1 -1.53 11.77 8.35
CA MET A 1 -0.62 10.62 8.43
C MET A 1 0.16 10.62 9.74
N ASP A 2 0.72 11.74 10.18
CA ASP A 2 1.54 11.83 11.41
C ASP A 2 0.91 11.20 12.64
N ALA A 3 -0.38 11.48 12.88
CA ALA A 3 -1.12 10.88 13.98
C ALA A 3 -0.98 9.35 14.01
N TRP A 4 -0.98 8.66 12.87
CA TRP A 4 -0.88 7.19 12.76
C TRP A 4 0.42 6.64 13.35
N LEU A 5 1.50 7.43 13.31
CA LEU A 5 2.84 7.04 13.77
C LEU A 5 3.07 7.36 15.25
N GLU A 6 2.16 8.07 15.90
CA GLU A 6 2.30 8.43 17.31
C GLU A 6 2.21 7.19 18.21
N PRO A 7 3.23 6.90 19.04
CA PRO A 7 3.29 5.70 19.86
C PRO A 7 2.50 5.85 21.17
N VAL A 8 1.30 6.40 21.09
CA VAL A 8 0.41 6.61 22.24
C VAL A 8 -0.58 5.47 22.39
N LYS A 9 -0.93 5.12 23.64
CA LYS A 9 -2.00 4.15 23.89
C LYS A 9 -3.34 4.75 23.50
N LEU A 10 -4.10 4.00 22.70
CA LEU A 10 -5.43 4.41 22.28
C LEU A 10 -6.48 3.86 23.25
N ASP A 11 -7.29 4.76 23.79
CA ASP A 11 -8.53 4.39 24.45
C ASP A 11 -9.58 3.94 23.40
N ARG A 12 -10.84 3.75 23.81
CA ARG A 12 -11.87 3.29 22.87
C ARG A 12 -12.11 4.28 21.74
N VAL A 13 -12.24 5.56 22.05
CA VAL A 13 -12.51 6.61 21.07
C VAL A 13 -11.33 6.75 20.12
N GLY A 14 -10.11 6.81 20.67
CA GLY A 14 -8.89 6.90 19.87
C GLY A 14 -8.68 5.72 18.92
N ARG A 15 -9.18 4.51 19.24
CA ARG A 15 -9.18 3.38 18.30
C ARG A 15 -10.17 3.57 17.15
N GLU A 16 -11.38 4.03 17.45
CA GLU A 16 -12.42 4.29 16.45
C GLU A 16 -11.96 5.41 15.50
N ASP A 17 -11.38 6.50 16.03
CA ASP A 17 -10.81 7.59 15.26
C ASP A 17 -9.65 7.13 14.37
N ARG A 18 -8.80 6.21 14.86
CA ARG A 18 -7.68 5.65 14.09
C ARG A 18 -8.16 4.85 12.87
N ILE A 19 -9.25 4.10 13.01
CA ILE A 19 -9.87 3.35 11.91
C ILE A 19 -10.49 4.32 10.90
N ALA A 20 -11.21 5.35 11.37
CA ALA A 20 -11.78 6.36 10.48
C ALA A 20 -10.70 7.11 9.68
N LEU A 21 -9.57 7.43 10.32
CA LEU A 21 -8.40 8.01 9.66
C LEU A 21 -7.83 7.08 8.59
N LEU A 22 -7.73 5.78 8.87
CA LEU A 22 -7.28 4.78 7.89
C LEU A 22 -8.21 4.74 6.69
N ASP A 23 -9.51 4.60 6.91
CA ASP A 23 -10.49 4.47 5.83
C ASP A 23 -10.47 5.69 4.89
N GLY A 24 -10.55 6.91 5.46
CA GLY A 24 -10.47 8.14 4.70
C GLY A 24 -9.15 8.31 3.95
N SER A 25 -8.02 7.98 4.59
CA SER A 25 -6.69 8.05 3.94
C SER A 25 -6.57 7.01 2.82
N SER A 26 -7.07 5.80 3.02
CA SER A 26 -7.05 4.72 2.03
C SER A 26 -7.85 5.10 0.79
N VAL A 27 -9.04 5.67 0.95
CA VAL A 27 -9.85 6.15 -0.20
C VAL A 27 -9.14 7.29 -0.94
N ALA A 28 -8.58 8.26 -0.20
CA ALA A 28 -7.88 9.40 -0.79
C ALA A 28 -6.61 8.98 -1.56
N VAL A 29 -5.86 8.00 -1.06
CA VAL A 29 -4.67 7.47 -1.76
C VAL A 29 -5.08 6.56 -2.92
N ALA A 30 -6.09 5.71 -2.74
CA ALA A 30 -6.54 4.80 -3.81
C ALA A 30 -7.00 5.57 -5.05
N SER A 31 -7.63 6.74 -4.88
CA SER A 31 -8.05 7.58 -6.01
C SER A 31 -6.90 8.19 -6.80
N THR A 32 -5.67 8.18 -6.25
CA THR A 32 -4.47 8.70 -6.93
C THR A 32 -3.61 7.60 -7.57
N ILE A 33 -3.93 6.32 -7.34
CA ILE A 33 -3.12 5.19 -7.84
C ILE A 33 -3.52 4.84 -9.27
N GLU A 34 -2.56 4.96 -10.18
CA GLU A 34 -2.64 4.38 -11.53
C GLU A 34 -2.12 2.94 -11.52
N GLN A 35 -2.80 2.05 -12.23
CA GLN A 35 -2.46 0.62 -12.30
C GLN A 35 -2.23 0.20 -13.74
N TYR A 36 -1.31 -0.75 -13.94
CA TYR A 36 -1.02 -1.34 -15.25
C TYR A 36 -0.69 -2.83 -15.09
N VAL A 37 -0.87 -3.57 -16.19
CA VAL A 37 -0.58 -5.02 -16.23
C VAL A 37 0.92 -5.24 -16.35
N VAL A 38 1.45 -6.24 -15.65
CA VAL A 38 2.87 -6.64 -15.69
C VAL A 38 3.01 -8.12 -16.05
N ASP A 39 4.25 -8.52 -16.34
CA ASP A 39 4.57 -9.91 -16.70
C ASP A 39 4.35 -10.86 -15.52
N ARG A 40 3.80 -12.05 -15.79
CA ARG A 40 3.55 -13.12 -14.80
C ARG A 40 4.77 -13.51 -13.99
N LYS A 41 5.99 -13.26 -14.47
CA LYS A 41 7.24 -13.58 -13.75
C LYS A 41 7.31 -13.00 -12.34
N VAL A 42 6.60 -11.88 -12.06
CA VAL A 42 6.51 -11.29 -10.72
C VAL A 42 5.97 -12.28 -9.68
N ASN A 43 5.17 -13.26 -10.10
CA ASN A 43 4.58 -14.27 -9.21
C ASN A 43 5.62 -15.27 -8.66
N ASN A 44 6.77 -15.45 -9.32
CA ASN A 44 7.79 -16.40 -8.86
C ASN A 44 8.89 -15.70 -8.06
N SER A 45 8.59 -15.43 -6.79
CA SER A 45 9.53 -14.79 -5.85
C SER A 45 10.81 -15.61 -5.57
N ARG A 46 10.85 -16.90 -5.91
CA ARG A 46 12.02 -17.77 -5.67
C ARG A 46 13.11 -17.58 -6.72
N THR A 47 12.75 -17.21 -7.94
CA THR A 47 13.70 -17.18 -9.07
C THR A 47 13.69 -15.87 -9.85
N VAL A 48 12.75 -14.95 -9.59
CA VAL A 48 12.75 -13.63 -10.22
C VAL A 48 13.95 -12.82 -9.72
N GLU A 49 14.66 -12.15 -10.62
CA GLU A 49 15.65 -11.15 -10.23
C GLU A 49 14.93 -9.93 -9.66
N ARG A 50 14.97 -9.77 -8.34
CA ARG A 50 14.12 -8.82 -7.60
C ARG A 50 14.46 -7.36 -7.89
N ALA A 51 15.73 -7.07 -8.17
CA ALA A 51 16.17 -5.72 -8.48
C ALA A 51 15.94 -5.36 -9.96
N ALA A 52 15.53 -6.30 -10.81
CA ALA A 52 15.29 -6.01 -12.21
C ALA A 52 14.09 -5.05 -12.38
N PRO A 53 14.26 -3.89 -13.03
CA PRO A 53 13.15 -2.95 -13.27
C PRO A 53 12.00 -3.59 -14.05
N THR A 54 12.32 -4.62 -14.83
CA THR A 54 11.35 -5.36 -15.66
C THR A 54 10.32 -6.15 -14.84
N VAL A 55 10.48 -6.30 -13.52
CA VAL A 55 9.51 -6.96 -12.64
C VAL A 55 8.20 -6.18 -12.55
N ILE A 56 8.29 -4.84 -12.58
CA ILE A 56 7.15 -3.92 -12.55
C ILE A 56 7.05 -3.10 -13.84
N ALA A 57 7.68 -3.53 -14.93
CA ALA A 57 7.48 -2.85 -16.20
C ALA A 57 6.11 -3.22 -16.78
N PRO A 58 5.36 -2.27 -17.37
CA PRO A 58 4.14 -2.59 -18.09
C PRO A 58 4.40 -3.60 -19.21
N VAL A 59 3.52 -4.59 -19.35
CA VAL A 59 3.49 -5.43 -20.55
C VAL A 59 2.65 -4.75 -21.63
N ARG A 60 3.08 -4.89 -22.88
CA ARG A 60 2.31 -4.45 -24.05
C ARG A 60 1.34 -5.55 -24.48
#